data_AF-A0A0K0JSV6-F1
#
_entry.id   AF-A0A0K0JSV6-F1
#
_cell.length_a   1.000
_cell.length_b   1.000
_cell.length_c   1.000
_cell.angle_alpha   90.00
_cell.angle_beta   90.00
_cell.angle_gamma   90.00
#
_symmetry.space_group_name_H-M   'P 1'
#
loop_
_entity.id
_entity.type
_entity.pdbx_description
1 polymer ?
#
loop_
_entity_poly.entity_id
_entity_poly.type
_entity_poly.pdbx_seq_one_letter_code
_entity_poly.pdbx_strand_id
1 'polypeptide(L)'
;MGNQYHKPMPVNEDEIEPYTRQKGDSPYTRSGLPPPSIIQKSDKVPHLKHEPMSLELHMADERARAAGLTPAEREWRRKWVLDQHLHPDEPIHVDAVHRQLNPIRMLYRTPLDKLYKHFLKPTFGIFYGSMIRAVVPKLFMAWVLIEVSYYYWKYEARGWETLRGNERSYPRERFWDDQELREKHSDLFQTGRPIQPEHKFEPPSFTQRTALLDLGPPARPW
;
A
#
# COMPACT_ATOMS: atom_id res chain seq x y z
N MET A 1 43.40 83.89 -21.55
CA MET A 1 43.23 82.50 -21.99
C MET A 1 41.81 82.09 -21.66
N GLY A 2 40.89 82.14 -22.63
CA GLY A 2 39.49 81.82 -22.45
C GLY A 2 39.18 80.46 -23.06
N ASN A 3 38.66 79.53 -22.25
CA ASN A 3 38.28 78.20 -22.70
C ASN A 3 37.04 78.30 -23.58
N GLN A 4 37.19 77.96 -24.86
CA GLN A 4 36.07 77.82 -25.79
C GLN A 4 35.29 76.56 -25.39
N TYR A 5 34.07 76.77 -24.89
CA TYR A 5 33.11 75.69 -24.67
C TYR A 5 32.67 75.13 -26.02
N HIS A 6 33.02 73.87 -26.32
CA HIS A 6 32.37 73.11 -27.38
C HIS A 6 30.89 72.96 -27.01
N LYS A 7 30.01 73.58 -27.82
CA LYS A 7 28.58 73.25 -27.79
C LYS A 7 28.41 71.81 -28.30
N PRO A 8 27.72 70.91 -27.58
CA PRO A 8 27.35 69.62 -28.15
C PRO A 8 26.42 69.84 -29.35
N MET A 9 26.67 69.13 -30.44
CA MET A 9 25.84 69.16 -31.65
C MET A 9 24.40 68.74 -31.32
N PRO A 10 23.38 69.30 -31.98
CA PRO A 10 22.01 68.80 -31.85
C PRO A 10 21.94 67.36 -32.37
N VAL A 11 21.58 66.42 -31.49
CA VAL A 11 21.35 65.02 -31.87
C VAL A 11 20.10 64.98 -32.73
N ASN A 12 20.23 64.51 -33.97
CA ASN A 12 19.13 64.34 -34.89
C ASN A 12 18.29 63.14 -34.38
N GLU A 13 17.02 63.38 -34.01
CA GLU A 13 16.15 62.39 -33.33
C GLU A 13 15.88 61.11 -34.14
N ASP A 14 16.26 61.11 -35.41
CA ASP A 14 16.10 60.02 -36.36
C ASP A 14 17.24 58.98 -36.32
N GLU A 15 18.36 59.24 -35.62
CA GLU A 15 19.50 58.32 -35.51
C GLU A 15 19.47 57.40 -34.28
N ILE A 16 18.42 57.49 -33.46
CA ILE A 16 18.26 56.66 -32.26
C ILE A 16 17.62 55.32 -32.64
N GLU A 17 18.40 54.23 -32.54
CA GLU A 17 17.95 52.87 -32.87
C GLU A 17 16.61 52.52 -32.18
N PRO A 18 15.66 51.87 -32.90
CA PRO A 18 14.24 51.83 -32.54
C PRO A 18 13.89 51.14 -31.21
N TYR A 19 14.84 50.46 -30.56
CA TYR A 19 14.64 49.77 -29.29
C TYR A 19 14.95 50.61 -28.05
N THR A 20 15.47 51.84 -28.21
CA THR A 20 15.76 52.74 -27.08
C THR A 20 14.73 53.83 -26.83
N ARG A 21 13.74 53.99 -27.73
CA ARG A 21 12.66 54.97 -27.58
C ARG A 21 11.65 54.47 -26.53
N GLN A 22 11.53 55.16 -25.39
CA GLN A 22 10.47 54.90 -24.42
C GLN A 22 9.11 55.08 -25.12
N LYS A 23 8.25 54.06 -25.06
CA LYS A 23 6.95 54.04 -25.75
C LYS A 23 5.82 54.68 -24.94
N GLY A 24 6.07 55.14 -23.72
CA GLY A 24 5.06 55.80 -22.89
C GLY A 24 5.66 56.62 -21.75
N ASP A 25 4.78 57.23 -20.96
CA ASP A 25 5.12 58.27 -19.98
C ASP A 25 5.44 57.74 -18.57
N SER A 26 5.46 56.42 -18.36
CA SER A 26 5.63 55.89 -16.99
C SER A 26 7.10 55.99 -16.56
N PRO A 27 7.42 56.69 -15.45
CA PRO A 27 8.81 56.84 -15.00
C PRO A 27 9.38 55.57 -14.35
N TYR A 28 8.55 54.54 -14.17
CA TYR A 28 8.88 53.34 -13.39
C TYR A 28 9.31 52.13 -14.24
N THR A 29 9.20 52.20 -15.58
CA THR A 29 9.61 51.10 -16.47
C THR A 29 10.58 51.59 -17.55
N ARG A 30 11.57 50.77 -17.89
CA ARG A 30 12.55 51.10 -18.94
C ARG A 30 11.91 51.31 -20.32
N SER A 31 10.74 50.70 -20.55
CA SER A 31 9.99 50.80 -21.81
C SER A 31 9.01 51.98 -21.85
N GLY A 32 8.78 52.69 -20.74
CA GLY A 32 7.78 53.76 -20.64
C GLY A 32 6.32 53.31 -20.56
N LEU A 33 6.04 52.01 -20.76
CA LEU A 33 4.69 51.48 -20.62
C LEU A 33 4.36 51.28 -19.13
N PRO A 34 3.14 51.65 -18.66
CA PRO A 34 2.75 51.40 -17.29
C PRO A 34 2.85 49.90 -16.98
N PRO A 35 3.31 49.51 -15.77
CA PRO A 35 3.32 48.11 -15.39
C PRO A 35 1.90 47.54 -15.53
N PRO A 36 1.74 46.28 -15.98
CA PRO A 36 0.42 45.69 -16.13
C PRO A 36 -0.34 45.81 -14.80
N SER A 37 -1.60 46.28 -14.86
CA SER A 37 -2.42 46.37 -13.66
C SER A 37 -2.55 44.98 -13.05
N ILE A 38 -2.19 44.86 -11.77
CA ILE A 38 -2.44 43.62 -11.03
C ILE A 38 -3.95 43.53 -10.87
N ILE A 39 -4.61 42.83 -11.78
CA ILE A 39 -6.01 42.45 -11.65
C ILE A 39 -6.04 41.46 -10.48
N GLN A 40 -6.32 41.95 -9.28
CA GLN A 40 -6.60 41.10 -8.14
C GLN A 40 -7.89 40.34 -8.46
N LYS A 41 -7.77 39.08 -8.88
CA LYS A 41 -8.89 38.15 -8.98
C LYS A 41 -9.33 37.82 -7.55
N SER A 42 -10.17 38.69 -6.98
CA SER A 42 -10.79 38.57 -5.64
C SER A 42 -9.84 38.80 -4.45
N ASP A 43 -10.20 39.75 -3.57
CA ASP A 43 -9.57 40.00 -2.25
C ASP A 43 -9.64 38.81 -1.28
N LYS A 44 -10.39 37.75 -1.64
CA LYS A 44 -10.48 36.53 -0.83
C LYS A 44 -9.24 35.66 -1.08
N VAL A 45 -8.44 35.49 -0.02
CA VAL A 45 -7.35 34.51 0.03
C VAL A 45 -7.92 33.13 -0.38
N PRO A 46 -7.31 32.43 -1.35
CA PRO A 46 -7.78 31.12 -1.78
C PRO A 46 -7.52 30.12 -0.66
N HIS A 47 -8.54 29.84 0.16
CA HIS A 47 -8.57 28.66 1.00
C HIS A 47 -9.41 27.61 0.29
N LEU A 48 -8.90 26.38 0.18
CA LEU A 48 -9.77 25.25 -0.14
C LEU A 48 -10.78 25.12 1.01
N LYS A 49 -12.05 24.83 0.70
CA LYS A 49 -13.16 24.76 1.68
C LYS A 49 -12.91 23.86 2.91
N HIS A 50 -11.87 23.05 2.90
CA HIS A 50 -11.54 22.06 3.94
C HIS A 50 -10.15 22.23 4.56
N GLU A 51 -9.40 23.27 4.21
CA GLU A 51 -8.13 23.54 4.87
C GLU A 51 -8.32 24.54 6.02
N PRO A 52 -7.67 24.32 7.17
CA PRO A 52 -7.65 25.34 8.21
C PRO A 52 -7.04 26.60 7.62
N MET A 53 -7.70 27.75 7.83
CA MET A 53 -7.20 29.04 7.36
C MET A 53 -5.77 29.24 7.86
N SER A 54 -4.84 29.61 6.97
CA SER A 54 -3.44 29.80 7.36
C SER A 54 -3.36 30.86 8.47
N LEU A 55 -2.64 30.54 9.55
CA LEU A 55 -2.44 31.46 10.70
C LEU A 55 -1.83 32.80 10.27
N GLU A 56 -1.12 32.75 9.14
CA GLU A 56 -0.33 33.83 8.58
C GLU A 56 -1.15 34.76 7.67
N LEU A 57 -2.27 34.31 7.08
CA LEU A 57 -3.18 35.12 6.24
C LEU A 57 -2.42 36.11 5.33
N HIS A 58 -2.78 37.40 5.30
CA HIS A 58 -2.05 38.47 4.57
C HIS A 58 -0.77 38.94 5.30
N MET A 59 -0.52 38.47 6.52
CA MET A 59 0.70 38.78 7.28
C MET A 59 1.91 37.97 6.84
N ALA A 60 1.72 36.99 5.94
CA ALA A 60 2.82 36.34 5.23
C ALA A 60 3.65 37.37 4.43
N ASP A 61 3.03 38.46 3.97
CA ASP A 61 3.72 39.56 3.31
C ASP A 61 4.34 40.53 4.32
N GLU A 62 5.66 40.69 4.24
CA GLU A 62 6.44 41.52 5.16
C GLU A 62 6.02 43.00 5.14
N ARG A 63 5.50 43.49 4.00
CA ARG A 63 4.99 44.86 3.85
C ARG A 63 3.69 45.09 4.61
N ALA A 64 2.79 44.12 4.58
CA ALA A 64 1.57 44.16 5.38
C ALA A 64 1.89 44.04 6.87
N ARG A 65 2.91 43.26 7.24
CA ARG A 65 3.45 43.21 8.60
C ARG A 65 4.03 44.55 9.06
N ALA A 66 4.73 45.27 8.18
CA ALA A 66 5.29 46.59 8.48
C ALA A 66 4.22 47.70 8.61
N ALA A 67 3.09 47.58 7.93
CA ALA A 67 1.98 48.53 8.02
C ALA A 67 1.14 48.40 9.31
N GLY A 68 1.23 47.26 10.00
CA GLY A 68 0.45 46.95 11.20
C GLY A 68 -1.03 46.63 10.91
N LEU A 69 -1.71 46.01 11.87
CA LEU A 69 -3.15 45.70 11.74
C LEU A 69 -4.01 46.93 12.01
N THR A 70 -5.05 47.12 11.20
CA THR A 70 -6.13 48.06 11.50
C THR A 70 -6.82 47.68 12.83
N PRO A 71 -7.52 48.62 13.52
CA PRO A 71 -8.26 48.32 14.73
C PRO A 71 -9.28 47.19 14.54
N ALA A 72 -10.00 47.21 13.40
CA ALA A 72 -10.98 46.19 13.06
C ALA A 72 -10.34 44.80 12.88
N GLU A 73 -9.22 44.70 12.17
CA GLU A 73 -8.50 43.42 12.01
C GLU A 73 -7.97 42.90 13.35
N ARG A 74 -7.54 43.79 14.25
CA ARG A 74 -7.08 43.42 15.59
C ARG A 74 -8.20 42.78 16.42
N GLU A 75 -9.40 43.35 16.35
CA GLU A 75 -10.58 42.78 17.01
C GLU A 75 -10.96 41.42 16.43
N TRP A 76 -10.97 41.30 15.10
CA TRP A 76 -11.21 40.03 14.41
C TRP A 76 -10.18 38.97 14.77
N ARG A 77 -8.89 39.33 14.83
CA ARG A 77 -7.83 38.39 15.19
C ARG A 77 -7.93 37.96 16.65
N ARG A 78 -8.31 38.86 17.56
CA ARG A 78 -8.58 38.50 18.96
C ARG A 78 -9.72 37.49 19.04
N LYS A 79 -10.81 37.70 18.31
CA LYS A 79 -11.94 36.76 18.26
C LYS A 79 -11.52 35.39 17.70
N TRP A 80 -10.82 35.39 16.55
CA TRP A 80 -10.34 34.16 15.91
C TRP A 80 -9.43 33.34 16.83
N VAL A 81 -8.50 33.99 17.54
CA VAL A 81 -7.59 33.31 18.48
C VAL A 81 -8.37 32.71 19.65
N LEU A 82 -9.38 33.41 20.17
CA LEU A 82 -10.25 32.86 21.21
C LEU A 82 -11.07 31.67 20.69
N ASP A 83 -11.54 31.71 19.45
CA ASP A 83 -12.25 30.59 18.83
C ASP A 83 -11.37 29.34 18.63
N GLN A 84 -10.03 29.45 18.71
CA GLN A 84 -9.13 28.29 18.71
C GLN A 84 -9.05 27.56 20.05
N HIS A 85 -9.57 28.14 21.14
CA HIS A 85 -9.64 27.45 22.42
C HIS A 85 -10.75 26.39 22.38
N LEU A 86 -10.37 25.13 22.20
CA LEU A 86 -11.30 24.01 22.28
C LEU A 86 -11.91 23.90 23.69
N HIS A 87 -13.13 23.36 23.75
CA HIS A 87 -13.78 23.02 25.01
C HIS A 87 -12.92 21.99 25.77
N PRO A 88 -12.80 22.06 27.11
CA PRO A 88 -12.00 21.10 27.88
C PRO A 88 -12.42 19.63 27.70
N ASP A 89 -13.68 19.38 27.32
CA ASP A 89 -14.20 18.04 27.06
C ASP A 89 -13.83 17.51 25.67
N GLU A 90 -13.26 18.34 24.79
CA GLU A 90 -12.80 17.95 23.47
C GLU A 90 -11.30 17.61 23.49
N PRO A 91 -10.88 16.53 22.78
CA PRO A 91 -11.68 15.67 21.90
C PRO A 91 -12.51 14.63 22.67
N ILE A 92 -13.82 14.59 22.40
CA ILE A 92 -14.72 13.56 22.96
C ILE A 92 -14.39 12.23 22.29
N HIS A 93 -13.72 11.35 23.03
CA HIS A 93 -13.38 10.03 22.53
C HIS A 93 -14.62 9.14 22.52
N VAL A 94 -15.35 9.12 21.39
CA VAL A 94 -16.53 8.26 21.23
C VAL A 94 -16.06 6.84 20.93
N ASP A 95 -16.01 6.00 21.97
CA ASP A 95 -15.64 4.59 21.86
C ASP A 95 -16.44 3.85 20.78
N ALA A 96 -17.72 4.22 20.55
CA ALA A 96 -18.58 3.57 19.57
C ALA A 96 -18.07 3.65 18.12
N VAL A 97 -17.36 4.72 17.74
CA VAL A 97 -16.80 4.85 16.38
C VAL A 97 -15.63 3.89 16.17
N HIS A 98 -14.82 3.66 17.21
CA HIS A 98 -13.71 2.70 17.16
C HIS A 98 -14.14 1.26 17.49
N ARG A 99 -15.34 1.07 18.05
CA ARG A 99 -15.90 -0.21 18.48
C ARG A 99 -16.72 -0.93 17.40
N GLN A 100 -16.82 -0.39 16.18
CA GLN A 100 -17.44 -1.06 15.01
C GLN A 100 -16.65 -2.28 14.51
N LEU A 101 -15.95 -3.00 15.39
CA LEU A 101 -15.24 -4.23 15.06
C LEU A 101 -16.18 -5.42 15.23
N ASN A 102 -16.20 -6.32 14.22
CA ASN A 102 -16.86 -7.62 14.30
C ASN A 102 -16.62 -8.29 15.66
N PRO A 103 -17.63 -8.90 16.31
CA PRO A 103 -17.49 -9.51 17.63
C PRO A 103 -16.40 -10.59 17.65
N ILE A 104 -16.26 -11.35 16.57
CA ILE A 104 -15.19 -12.33 16.37
C ILE A 104 -13.81 -11.65 16.43
N ARG A 105 -13.69 -10.47 15.81
CA ARG A 105 -12.45 -9.69 15.83
C ARG A 105 -12.14 -9.12 17.20
N MET A 106 -13.16 -8.72 17.96
CA MET A 106 -12.97 -8.32 19.35
C MET A 106 -12.45 -9.50 20.18
N LEU A 107 -13.05 -10.68 20.01
CA LEU A 107 -12.74 -11.86 20.81
C LEU A 107 -11.27 -12.29 20.68
N TYR A 108 -10.75 -12.50 19.46
CA TYR A 108 -9.36 -12.93 19.30
C TYR A 108 -8.34 -11.83 19.63
N ARG A 109 -8.73 -10.55 19.58
CA ARG A 109 -7.84 -9.40 19.83
C ARG A 109 -7.75 -9.05 21.32
N THR A 110 -8.82 -9.25 22.09
CA THR A 110 -8.89 -8.88 23.52
C THR A 110 -7.75 -9.38 24.41
N PRO A 111 -7.29 -10.65 24.35
CA PRO A 111 -6.20 -11.12 25.21
C PRO A 111 -4.89 -10.38 24.92
N LEU A 112 -4.60 -10.13 23.64
CA LEU A 112 -3.41 -9.42 23.20
C LEU A 112 -3.48 -7.91 23.46
N ASP A 113 -4.68 -7.33 23.46
CA ASP A 113 -4.90 -5.93 23.84
C ASP A 113 -4.67 -5.72 25.33
N LYS A 114 -5.12 -6.64 26.18
CA LYS A 114 -4.78 -6.63 27.61
C LYS A 114 -3.28 -6.80 27.83
N LEU A 115 -2.67 -7.79 27.18
CA LEU A 115 -1.23 -8.03 27.28
C LEU A 115 -0.43 -6.79 26.86
N TYR A 116 -0.84 -6.13 25.78
CA TYR A 116 -0.19 -4.91 25.30
C TYR A 116 -0.30 -3.74 26.29
N LYS A 117 -1.53 -3.45 26.75
CA LYS A 117 -1.79 -2.29 27.62
C LYS A 117 -1.15 -2.46 29.01
N HIS A 118 -1.19 -3.65 29.57
CA HIS A 118 -0.77 -3.89 30.96
C HIS A 118 0.70 -4.30 31.10
N PHE A 119 1.29 -4.99 30.12
CA PHE A 119 2.65 -5.52 30.25
C PHE A 119 3.62 -4.93 29.22
N LEU A 120 3.27 -4.92 27.94
CA LEU A 120 4.23 -4.50 26.91
C LEU A 120 4.47 -2.99 26.89
N LYS A 121 3.40 -2.19 26.93
CA LYS A 121 3.52 -0.74 26.84
C LYS A 121 4.31 -0.14 28.02
N PRO A 122 4.10 -0.57 29.28
CA PRO A 122 4.90 -0.07 30.41
C PRO A 122 6.36 -0.50 30.37
N THR A 123 6.63 -1.74 29.92
CA THR A 123 7.97 -2.33 30.03
C THR A 123 8.88 -1.99 28.85
N PHE A 124 8.34 -2.03 27.63
CA PHE A 124 9.11 -1.82 26.39
C PHE A 124 8.84 -0.47 25.72
N GLY A 125 7.90 0.31 26.24
CA GLY A 125 7.45 1.54 25.61
C GLY A 125 6.54 1.30 24.39
N ILE A 126 6.16 2.41 23.74
CA ILE A 126 5.13 2.41 22.69
C ILE A 126 5.64 1.74 21.41
N PHE A 127 6.88 2.01 21.01
CA PHE A 127 7.45 1.52 19.76
C PHE A 127 7.62 0.00 19.78
N TYR A 128 8.47 -0.52 20.68
CA TYR A 128 8.71 -1.96 20.78
C TYR A 128 7.46 -2.74 21.18
N GLY A 129 6.66 -2.21 22.11
CA GLY A 129 5.42 -2.85 22.51
C GLY A 129 4.44 -3.00 21.34
N SER A 130 4.34 -2.00 20.46
CA SER A 130 3.44 -2.06 19.29
C SER A 130 3.97 -3.03 18.22
N MET A 131 5.29 -3.11 18.04
CA MET A 131 5.91 -4.10 17.15
C MET A 131 5.65 -5.53 17.63
N ILE A 132 5.92 -5.82 18.90
CA ILE A 132 5.70 -7.15 19.49
C ILE A 132 4.23 -7.56 19.38
N ARG A 133 3.31 -6.64 19.71
CA ARG A 133 1.86 -6.83 19.54
C ARG A 133 1.47 -7.16 18.10
N ALA A 134 2.14 -6.61 17.10
CA ALA A 134 1.81 -6.84 15.70
C ALA A 134 2.41 -8.15 15.15
N VAL A 135 3.59 -8.55 15.63
CA VAL A 135 4.35 -9.69 15.08
C VAL A 135 4.03 -11.00 15.80
N VAL A 136 4.07 -11.03 17.14
CA VAL A 136 3.92 -12.27 17.91
C VAL A 136 2.60 -13.01 17.61
N PRO A 137 1.44 -12.36 17.54
CA PRO A 137 0.19 -13.06 17.22
C PRO A 137 0.22 -13.71 15.85
N LYS A 138 0.85 -13.07 14.87
CA LYS A 138 0.94 -13.60 13.50
C LYS A 138 1.84 -14.82 13.46
N LEU A 139 2.98 -14.77 14.15
CA LEU A 139 3.88 -15.92 14.28
C LEU A 139 3.20 -17.08 15.01
N PHE A 140 2.47 -16.80 16.09
CA PHE A 140 1.73 -17.80 16.84
C PHE A 140 0.63 -18.45 15.99
N MET A 141 -0.17 -17.66 15.27
CA MET A 141 -1.20 -18.18 14.37
C MET A 141 -0.59 -19.01 13.22
N ALA A 142 0.55 -18.56 12.66
CA ALA A 142 1.26 -19.31 11.62
C ALA A 142 1.77 -20.66 12.16
N TRP A 143 2.33 -20.68 13.36
CA TRP A 143 2.79 -21.90 14.01
C TRP A 143 1.64 -22.88 14.26
N VAL A 144 0.53 -22.41 14.86
CA VAL A 144 -0.66 -23.25 15.07
C VAL A 144 -1.20 -23.82 13.76
N LEU A 145 -1.23 -23.02 12.69
CA LEU A 145 -1.69 -23.47 11.38
C LEU A 145 -0.79 -24.57 10.80
N ILE A 146 0.54 -24.43 10.95
CA ILE A 146 1.51 -25.45 10.53
C ILE A 146 1.32 -26.75 11.31
N GLU A 147 1.20 -26.68 12.64
CA GLU A 147 1.00 -27.86 13.50
C GLU A 147 -0.32 -28.57 13.17
N VAL A 148 -1.41 -27.83 13.01
CA VAL A 148 -2.72 -28.40 12.64
C VAL A 148 -2.65 -29.05 11.26
N SER A 149 -2.01 -28.39 10.29
CA SER A 149 -1.85 -28.93 8.94
C SER A 149 -0.97 -30.19 8.94
N TYR A 150 0.11 -30.17 9.71
CA TYR A 150 1.01 -31.32 9.87
C TYR A 150 0.30 -32.49 10.56
N TYR A 151 -0.41 -32.22 11.65
CA TYR A 151 -1.20 -33.21 12.36
C TYR A 151 -2.26 -33.84 11.44
N TYR A 152 -3.02 -33.00 10.71
CA TYR A 152 -4.01 -33.47 9.75
C TYR A 152 -3.37 -34.33 8.67
N TRP A 153 -2.27 -33.89 8.05
CA TRP A 153 -1.58 -34.70 7.05
C TRP A 153 -1.06 -36.03 7.63
N LYS A 154 -0.46 -36.00 8.82
CA LYS A 154 0.18 -37.18 9.42
C LYS A 154 -0.82 -38.23 9.91
N TYR A 155 -1.92 -37.82 10.52
CA TYR A 155 -2.83 -38.73 11.22
C TYR A 155 -4.19 -38.92 10.52
N GLU A 156 -4.65 -37.97 9.70
CA GLU A 156 -5.86 -38.13 8.88
C GLU A 156 -5.50 -38.65 7.49
N ALA A 157 -4.87 -39.83 7.47
CA ALA A 157 -4.62 -40.53 6.23
C ALA A 157 -5.94 -41.10 5.68
N ARG A 158 -6.29 -40.77 4.43
CA ARG A 158 -7.54 -41.29 3.87
C ARG A 158 -7.40 -42.81 3.70
N GLY A 159 -8.25 -43.57 4.36
CA GLY A 159 -8.24 -45.02 4.29
C GLY A 159 -9.61 -45.58 3.96
N TRP A 160 -9.77 -46.90 4.07
CA TRP A 160 -11.06 -47.54 3.89
C TRP A 160 -12.01 -47.34 5.09
N GLU A 161 -11.47 -47.09 6.29
CA GLU A 161 -12.24 -46.77 7.50
C GLU A 161 -12.67 -45.29 7.56
N THR A 162 -11.92 -44.39 6.94
CA THR A 162 -12.14 -42.94 7.03
C THR A 162 -12.24 -42.32 5.64
N LEU A 163 -13.45 -41.86 5.28
CA LEU A 163 -13.73 -41.19 3.98
C LEU A 163 -13.05 -39.81 3.85
N ARG A 164 -12.55 -39.26 4.95
CA ARG A 164 -11.85 -37.97 5.02
C ARG A 164 -10.34 -38.21 5.13
N GLY A 165 -9.54 -37.28 4.61
CA GLY A 165 -8.09 -37.34 4.71
C GLY A 165 -7.37 -37.04 3.40
N ASN A 166 -6.05 -36.99 3.46
CA ASN A 166 -5.20 -36.80 2.29
C ASN A 166 -5.07 -38.12 1.52
N GLU A 167 -5.23 -38.12 0.20
CA GLU A 167 -5.01 -39.32 -0.63
C GLU A 167 -3.53 -39.69 -0.74
N ARG A 168 -2.63 -38.71 -0.54
CA ARG A 168 -1.18 -38.85 -0.69
C ARG A 168 -0.47 -39.39 0.55
N SER A 169 -1.18 -39.63 1.65
CA SER A 169 -0.59 -40.10 2.90
C SER A 169 -0.27 -41.59 2.89
N TYR A 170 -0.85 -42.38 1.98
CA TYR A 170 -0.31 -43.71 1.75
C TYR A 170 1.09 -43.57 1.18
N PRO A 171 2.10 -44.24 1.76
CA PRO A 171 3.35 -44.40 1.04
C PRO A 171 2.97 -45.07 -0.28
N ARG A 172 3.11 -44.34 -1.39
CA ARG A 172 3.32 -45.02 -2.67
C ARG A 172 4.52 -45.92 -2.37
N GLU A 173 4.25 -47.22 -2.27
CA GLU A 173 5.28 -48.23 -2.10
C GLU A 173 6.44 -47.83 -3.01
N ARG A 174 7.66 -47.76 -2.47
CA ARG A 174 8.82 -47.24 -3.18
C ARG A 174 9.10 -48.13 -4.39
N PHE A 175 8.43 -47.88 -5.50
CA PHE A 175 8.65 -48.56 -6.77
C PHE A 175 10.09 -48.31 -7.29
N TRP A 176 10.78 -47.30 -6.75
CA TRP A 176 12.19 -47.04 -7.05
C TRP A 176 13.15 -48.04 -6.41
N ASP A 177 12.85 -48.60 -5.23
CA ASP A 177 13.67 -49.68 -4.64
C ASP A 177 13.42 -51.01 -5.39
N ASP A 178 12.21 -51.21 -5.93
CA ASP A 178 11.86 -52.41 -6.68
C ASP A 178 12.65 -52.57 -7.98
N GLN A 179 13.05 -51.49 -8.67
CA GLN A 179 13.86 -51.61 -9.88
C GLN A 179 15.25 -52.17 -9.57
N GLU A 180 15.96 -51.58 -8.59
CA GLU A 180 17.27 -52.07 -8.18
C GLU A 180 17.21 -53.47 -7.54
N LEU A 181 16.17 -53.76 -6.75
CA LEU A 181 15.96 -55.09 -6.18
C LEU A 181 15.61 -56.12 -7.26
N ARG A 182 14.81 -55.77 -8.28
CA ARG A 182 14.50 -56.65 -9.42
C ARG A 182 15.74 -56.95 -10.25
N GLU A 183 16.61 -55.97 -10.43
CA GLU A 183 17.89 -56.14 -11.11
C GLU A 183 18.85 -57.04 -10.31
N LYS A 184 18.94 -56.86 -8.98
CA LYS A 184 19.86 -57.61 -8.10
C LYS A 184 19.35 -59.01 -7.72
N HIS A 185 18.04 -59.20 -7.59
CA HIS A 185 17.42 -60.42 -7.06
C HIS A 185 16.15 -60.80 -7.83
N SER A 186 16.27 -61.01 -9.14
CA SER A 186 15.15 -61.34 -10.03
C SER A 186 14.41 -62.64 -9.66
N ASP A 187 15.11 -63.57 -9.02
CA ASP A 187 14.63 -64.86 -8.50
C ASP A 187 13.66 -64.72 -7.31
N LEU A 188 13.88 -63.74 -6.43
CA LEU A 188 13.00 -63.47 -5.28
C LEU A 188 11.61 -62.96 -5.72
N PHE A 189 11.54 -62.25 -6.85
CA PHE A 189 10.27 -61.78 -7.40
C PHE A 189 9.47 -62.88 -8.10
N GLN A 190 10.13 -63.94 -8.58
CA GLN A 190 9.46 -65.12 -9.13
C GLN A 190 8.86 -66.02 -8.04
N THR A 191 9.44 -66.00 -6.83
CA THR A 191 9.15 -66.98 -5.77
C THR A 191 8.41 -66.41 -4.56
N GLY A 192 8.49 -65.10 -4.29
CA GLY A 192 8.28 -64.59 -2.92
C GLY A 192 7.16 -63.59 -2.66
N ARG A 193 6.56 -62.94 -3.66
CA ARG A 193 5.43 -62.01 -3.41
C ARG A 193 4.38 -62.10 -4.53
N PRO A 194 3.08 -62.15 -4.21
CA PRO A 194 2.07 -61.89 -5.21
C PRO A 194 2.27 -60.46 -5.71
N ILE A 195 2.77 -60.30 -6.93
CA ILE A 195 2.78 -59.02 -7.63
C ILE A 195 1.31 -58.59 -7.64
N GLN A 196 1.00 -57.47 -7.01
CA GLN A 196 -0.36 -56.97 -7.09
C GLN A 196 -0.66 -56.72 -8.57
N PRO A 197 -1.79 -57.24 -9.09
CA PRO A 197 -2.12 -57.05 -10.50
C PRO A 197 -2.08 -55.55 -10.80
N GLU A 198 -1.38 -55.15 -11.88
CA GLU A 198 -1.26 -53.75 -12.31
C GLU A 198 -2.61 -53.04 -12.37
N HIS A 199 -3.67 -53.80 -12.60
CA HIS A 199 -5.04 -53.33 -12.53
C HIS A 199 -5.81 -54.11 -11.45
N LYS A 200 -5.75 -53.62 -10.21
CA LYS A 200 -6.51 -54.19 -9.08
C LYS A 200 -8.03 -54.13 -9.24
N PHE A 201 -8.53 -53.12 -9.96
CA PHE A 201 -9.96 -52.79 -9.98
C PHE A 201 -10.54 -52.57 -11.37
N GLU A 202 -9.70 -52.51 -12.41
CA GLU A 202 -10.13 -52.21 -13.78
C GLU A 202 -9.73 -53.36 -14.71
N PRO A 203 -10.63 -53.88 -15.55
CA PRO A 203 -10.25 -54.86 -16.56
C PRO A 203 -9.29 -54.20 -17.58
N PRO A 204 -8.32 -54.93 -18.14
CA PRO A 204 -7.37 -54.38 -19.12
C PRO A 204 -8.06 -53.75 -20.34
N SER A 205 -9.28 -54.17 -20.67
CA SER A 205 -10.12 -53.57 -21.71
C SER A 205 -10.60 -52.14 -21.41
N PHE A 206 -10.47 -51.67 -20.17
CA PHE A 206 -10.83 -50.30 -19.77
C PHE A 206 -9.64 -49.35 -19.96
N THR A 207 -8.43 -49.78 -19.61
CA THR A 207 -7.19 -49.00 -19.74
C THR A 207 -6.62 -49.05 -21.15
N GLN A 208 -6.57 -50.24 -21.73
CA GLN A 208 -6.27 -50.45 -23.13
C GLN A 208 -7.63 -50.44 -23.83
N ARG A 209 -7.88 -49.47 -24.72
CA ARG A 209 -9.09 -49.47 -25.57
C ARG A 209 -9.03 -50.57 -26.63
N THR A 210 -8.57 -51.75 -26.26
CA THR A 210 -8.57 -52.96 -27.04
C THR A 210 -9.83 -53.71 -26.66
N ALA A 211 -10.78 -53.78 -27.59
CA ALA A 211 -11.91 -54.68 -27.42
C ALA A 211 -11.36 -56.11 -27.33
N LEU A 212 -11.92 -56.92 -26.42
CA LEU A 212 -11.59 -58.36 -26.32
C LEU A 212 -11.84 -59.11 -27.65
N LEU A 213 -12.65 -58.52 -28.51
CA LEU A 213 -12.80 -58.88 -29.92
C LEU A 213 -11.78 -58.10 -30.75
N ASP A 214 -10.67 -58.76 -31.08
CA ASP A 214 -9.80 -58.32 -32.17
C ASP A 214 -10.56 -58.55 -33.49
N LEU A 215 -11.21 -57.49 -34.00
CA LEU A 215 -12.03 -57.56 -35.22
C LEU A 215 -11.19 -57.67 -36.51
N GLY A 216 -9.88 -57.93 -36.38
CA GLY A 216 -8.92 -57.93 -37.48
C GLY A 216 -8.66 -56.51 -38.01
N PRO A 217 -7.68 -56.36 -38.91
CA PRO A 217 -7.44 -55.09 -39.58
C PRO A 217 -8.71 -54.65 -40.34
N PRO A 218 -9.05 -53.35 -40.35
CA PRO A 218 -10.23 -52.87 -41.06
C PRO A 218 -10.17 -53.27 -42.53
N ALA A 219 -11.22 -53.89 -43.04
CA ALA A 219 -11.30 -54.37 -44.43
C ALA A 219 -11.24 -53.25 -45.48
N ARG A 220 -11.30 -51.98 -45.05
CA ARG A 220 -11.18 -50.83 -45.93
C ARG A 220 -9.76 -50.26 -45.81
N PRO A 221 -8.93 -50.31 -46.86
CA PRO A 221 -7.80 -49.39 -46.94
C PRO A 221 -8.40 -47.99 -47.09
N TRP A 222 -8.16 -47.12 -46.12
CA TRP A 222 -8.18 -45.69 -46.40
C TRP A 222 -7.03 -45.34 -47.35
#